data_AF-A0A285NSE6-F1
#
_entry.id   AF-A0A285NSE6-F1
#
_cell.length_a   1.000
_cell.length_b   1.000
_cell.length_c   1.000
_cell.angle_alpha   90.00
_cell.angle_beta   90.00
_cell.angle_gamma   90.00
#
_symmetry.space_group_name_H-M   'P 1'
#
loop_
_entity.id
_entity.type
_entity.pdbx_description
1 polymer ?
#
loop_
_entity_poly.entity_id
_entity_poly.type
_entity_poly.pdbx_seq_one_letter_code
_entity_poly.pdbx_strand_id
1 'polypeptide(L)'
;MRGSIIVYVLWMVTLLSGLVFFTLYQLRYSYMRTSHFVDNWTFLYEARALAVLGVNTVQKNPSLLRIKSPIPYYISNRKYRIYIYPEEAKISLPLANSEILKSLMMRLGVEEKRAVELSQNIMAFLGRGVSKQGTPAPYRDVFSITELFYVDGMDRNTYEKLQNYLTPVATLTNINYAPEPVLLALGLTESEAKSVEEQIKVVGYINPEWLQNLLGPSRLYISLRFVYTPLPMYYRVKVVKYEPYYDEMDFIVTSYGEVLDAWQE
;
A
#
# COMPACT_ATOMS: atom_id res chain seq x y z
N MET A 1 48.31 29.04 53.05
CA MET A 1 47.05 28.31 53.33
C MET A 1 45.78 29.02 52.88
N ARG A 2 45.67 30.36 52.90
CA ARG A 2 44.44 31.05 52.46
C ARG A 2 44.18 30.99 50.94
N GLY A 3 45.21 30.98 50.10
CA GLY A 3 45.07 30.90 48.64
C GLY A 3 44.59 29.54 48.11
N SER A 4 44.93 28.43 48.77
CA SER A 4 44.51 27.08 48.36
C SER A 4 43.01 26.87 48.55
N ILE A 5 42.41 27.45 49.60
CA ILE A 5 40.97 27.36 49.87
C ILE A 5 40.17 27.97 48.71
N ILE A 6 40.60 29.13 48.19
CA ILE A 6 39.94 29.81 47.07
C ILE A 6 39.96 28.94 45.80
N VAL A 7 41.10 28.29 45.53
CA VAL A 7 41.23 27.36 44.39
C VAL A 7 40.27 26.18 44.53
N TYR A 8 40.15 25.58 45.72
CA TYR A 8 39.21 24.50 45.96
C TYR A 8 37.74 24.93 45.79
N VAL A 9 37.38 26.11 46.28
CA VAL A 9 36.03 26.66 46.11
C VAL A 9 35.72 26.89 44.63
N LEU A 10 36.64 27.50 43.87
CA LEU A 10 36.47 27.71 42.42
C LEU A 10 36.33 26.40 41.65
N TRP A 11 37.12 25.38 42.01
CA TRP A 11 37.00 24.04 41.43
C TRP A 11 35.66 23.40 41.75
N MET A 12 35.20 23.47 43.00
CA MET A 12 33.88 22.95 43.39
C MET A 12 32.75 23.66 42.66
N VAL A 13 32.81 24.99 42.52
CA VAL A 13 31.82 25.76 41.75
C VAL A 13 31.85 25.34 40.28
N THR A 14 33.02 25.21 39.67
CA THR A 14 33.16 24.79 38.27
C THR A 14 32.61 23.38 38.05
N LEU A 15 32.90 22.44 38.95
CA LEU A 15 32.38 21.07 38.90
C LEU A 15 30.86 21.04 39.08
N LEU A 16 30.33 21.80 40.04
CA LEU A 16 28.88 21.91 40.24
C LEU A 16 28.18 22.53 39.02
N SER A 17 28.73 23.59 38.44
CA SER A 17 28.21 24.20 37.21
C SER A 17 28.25 23.22 36.04
N GLY A 18 29.35 22.48 35.88
CA GLY A 18 29.48 21.43 34.86
C GLY A 18 28.44 20.32 35.04
N LEU A 19 28.19 19.90 36.28
CA LEU A 19 27.18 18.88 36.60
C LEU A 19 25.77 19.38 36.28
N VAL A 20 25.42 20.62 36.67
CA VAL A 20 24.12 21.23 36.35
C VAL A 20 23.94 21.38 34.83
N PHE A 21 24.97 21.80 34.11
CA PHE A 21 24.92 21.91 32.66
C PHE A 21 24.69 20.54 31.99
N PHE A 22 25.42 19.52 32.44
CA PHE A 22 25.28 18.16 31.92
C PHE A 22 23.89 17.57 32.20
N THR A 23 23.34 17.76 33.41
CA THR A 23 22.00 17.26 33.74
C THR A 23 20.90 17.97 32.93
N LEU A 24 20.99 19.29 32.76
CA LEU A 24 20.07 20.04 31.89
C LEU A 24 20.15 19.59 30.43
N TYR A 25 21.36 19.34 29.92
CA TYR A 25 21.56 18.81 28.59
C TYR A 25 20.91 17.42 28.42
N GLN A 26 21.16 16.50 29.36
CA GLN A 26 20.56 15.16 29.36
C GLN A 26 19.04 15.19 29.47
N LEU A 27 18.48 16.07 30.31
CA LEU A 27 17.04 16.27 30.43
C LEU A 27 16.42 16.78 29.14
N ARG A 28 17.05 17.79 28.50
CA ARG A 28 16.58 18.32 27.22
C ARG A 28 16.63 17.26 26.13
N TYR A 29 17.73 16.50 26.04
CA TYR A 29 17.87 15.40 25.09
C TYR A 29 16.81 14.32 25.31
N SER A 30 16.62 13.88 26.55
CA SER A 30 15.62 12.89 26.92
C SER A 30 14.20 13.38 26.62
N TYR A 31 13.90 14.65 26.92
CA TYR A 31 12.61 15.26 26.62
C TYR A 31 12.33 15.29 25.12
N MET A 32 13.29 15.74 24.30
CA MET A 32 13.13 15.75 22.84
C MET A 32 12.89 14.34 22.30
N ARG A 33 13.65 13.34 22.76
CA ARG A 33 13.48 11.94 22.34
C ARG A 33 12.12 11.37 22.77
N THR A 34 11.70 11.63 24.01
CA THR A 34 10.39 11.17 24.51
C THR A 34 9.25 11.85 23.79
N SER A 35 9.34 13.15 23.49
CA SER A 35 8.32 13.86 22.71
C SER A 35 8.15 13.23 21.33
N HIS A 36 9.25 13.04 20.58
CA HIS A 36 9.19 12.38 19.27
C HIS A 36 8.62 10.97 19.34
N PHE A 37 8.99 10.20 20.37
CA PHE A 37 8.43 8.86 20.57
C PHE A 37 6.92 8.91 20.82
N VAL A 38 6.47 9.77 21.74
CA VAL A 38 5.04 9.95 22.03
C VAL A 38 4.29 10.40 20.78
N ASP A 39 4.83 11.34 20.01
CA ASP A 39 4.17 11.84 18.81
C ASP A 39 4.07 10.77 17.71
N ASN A 40 5.11 9.94 17.53
CA ASN A 40 5.10 8.82 16.58
C ASN A 40 4.10 7.74 17.00
N TRP A 41 4.05 7.39 18.28
CA TRP A 41 3.05 6.46 18.80
C TRP A 41 1.64 6.99 18.67
N THR A 42 1.45 8.28 18.94
CA THR A 42 0.15 8.92 18.80
C THR A 42 -0.27 8.92 17.34
N PHE A 43 0.65 9.21 16.42
CA PHE A 43 0.40 9.12 14.99
C PHE A 43 0.01 7.70 14.56
N LEU A 44 0.72 6.66 15.02
CA LEU A 44 0.39 5.27 14.69
C LEU A 44 -1.07 4.92 15.05
N TYR A 45 -1.51 5.27 16.25
CA TYR A 45 -2.88 4.98 16.69
C TYR A 45 -3.92 5.86 15.99
N GLU A 46 -3.65 7.15 15.83
CA GLU A 46 -4.55 8.07 15.13
C GLU A 46 -4.68 7.68 13.66
N ALA A 47 -3.58 7.36 12.97
CA ALA A 47 -3.58 6.94 11.58
C ALA A 47 -4.40 5.66 11.37
N ARG A 48 -4.28 4.68 12.28
CA ARG A 48 -5.10 3.46 12.24
C ARG A 48 -6.60 3.77 12.39
N ALA A 49 -6.97 4.64 13.33
CA ALA A 49 -8.37 5.03 13.52
C ALA A 49 -8.92 5.83 12.32
N LEU A 50 -8.10 6.74 11.77
CA LEU A 50 -8.43 7.52 10.58
C LEU A 50 -8.59 6.63 9.34
N ALA A 51 -7.79 5.56 9.22
CA ALA A 51 -7.92 4.63 8.12
C ALA A 51 -9.31 3.96 8.10
N VAL A 52 -9.77 3.48 9.26
CA VAL A 52 -11.11 2.88 9.42
C VAL A 52 -12.21 3.93 9.18
N LEU A 53 -12.06 5.14 9.72
CA LEU A 53 -13.00 6.24 9.48
C LEU A 53 -13.09 6.62 8.00
N GLY A 54 -11.95 6.60 7.29
CA GLY A 54 -11.87 6.79 5.86
C GLY A 54 -12.71 5.77 5.09
N VAL A 55 -12.53 4.49 5.36
CA VAL A 55 -13.33 3.41 4.75
C VAL A 55 -14.82 3.60 5.01
N ASN A 56 -15.21 3.87 6.25
CA ASN A 56 -16.62 4.12 6.61
C ASN A 56 -17.21 5.33 5.85
N THR A 57 -16.40 6.36 5.60
CA THR A 57 -16.81 7.55 4.84
C THR A 57 -17.05 7.22 3.37
N VAL A 58 -16.14 6.45 2.78
CA VAL A 58 -16.25 5.97 1.39
C VAL A 58 -17.41 5.01 1.20
N GLN A 59 -17.69 4.12 2.15
CA GLN A 59 -18.85 3.23 2.07
C GLN A 59 -20.18 4.00 2.03
N LYS A 60 -20.26 5.12 2.77
CA LYS A 60 -21.42 6.02 2.73
C LYS A 60 -21.46 6.86 1.45
N ASN A 61 -20.30 7.20 0.89
CA ASN A 61 -20.20 7.95 -0.35
C ASN A 61 -19.15 7.35 -1.32
N PRO A 62 -19.54 6.34 -2.12
CA PRO A 62 -18.61 5.58 -2.97
C PRO A 62 -18.00 6.40 -4.10
N SER A 63 -18.60 7.55 -4.44
CA SER A 63 -18.06 8.47 -5.46
C SER A 63 -16.64 8.95 -5.12
N LEU A 64 -16.29 8.99 -3.82
CA LEU A 64 -14.97 9.40 -3.34
C LEU A 64 -13.83 8.49 -3.86
N LEU A 65 -14.09 7.21 -4.12
CA LEU A 65 -13.10 6.28 -4.70
C LEU A 65 -12.67 6.68 -6.11
N ARG A 66 -13.53 7.42 -6.83
CA ARG A 66 -13.29 7.80 -8.24
C ARG A 66 -12.57 9.14 -8.35
N ILE A 67 -12.84 10.05 -7.43
CA ILE A 67 -12.32 11.42 -7.46
C ILE A 67 -10.84 11.47 -7.06
N LYS A 68 -10.30 10.40 -6.43
CA LYS A 68 -8.91 10.27 -5.97
C LYS A 68 -8.40 11.48 -5.15
N SER A 69 -9.32 12.25 -4.57
CA SER A 69 -8.99 13.42 -3.77
C SER A 69 -8.87 13.04 -2.29
N PRO A 70 -7.89 13.61 -1.57
CA PRO A 70 -7.73 13.31 -0.15
C PRO A 70 -8.91 13.85 0.66
N ILE A 71 -9.31 13.09 1.68
CA ILE A 71 -10.26 13.54 2.70
C ILE A 71 -9.46 14.28 3.77
N PRO A 72 -9.68 15.59 3.98
CA PRO A 72 -9.00 16.32 5.04
C PRO A 72 -9.57 15.95 6.40
N TYR A 73 -8.72 15.82 7.41
CA TYR A 73 -9.13 15.57 8.79
C TYR A 73 -8.24 16.33 9.78
N TYR A 74 -8.78 16.68 10.94
CA TYR A 74 -8.12 17.53 11.93
C TYR A 74 -8.28 16.92 13.32
N ILE A 75 -7.17 16.72 14.04
CA ILE A 75 -7.18 16.28 15.44
C ILE A 75 -6.30 17.24 16.23
N SER A 76 -6.91 18.05 17.09
CA SER A 76 -6.20 19.08 17.86
C SER A 76 -5.42 20.04 16.94
N ASN A 77 -4.09 20.09 17.07
CA ASN A 77 -3.18 20.90 16.24
C ASN A 77 -2.57 20.13 15.06
N ARG A 78 -3.03 18.89 14.80
CA ARG A 78 -2.52 18.03 13.73
C ARG A 78 -3.49 17.96 12.57
N LYS A 79 -2.94 18.02 11.35
CA LYS A 79 -3.71 18.00 10.12
C LYS A 79 -3.36 16.79 9.27
N TYR A 80 -4.39 16.11 8.79
CA TYR A 80 -4.30 14.86 8.07
C TYR A 80 -4.95 14.94 6.69
N ARG A 81 -4.43 14.14 5.77
CA ARG A 81 -5.04 13.81 4.48
C ARG A 81 -5.16 12.30 4.38
N ILE A 82 -6.36 11.82 4.11
CA ILE A 82 -6.65 10.39 3.96
C ILE A 82 -6.91 10.12 2.48
N TYR A 83 -6.06 9.31 1.86
CA TYR A 83 -6.24 8.81 0.50
C TYR A 83 -6.75 7.38 0.58
N ILE A 84 -7.76 7.05 -0.22
CA ILE A 84 -8.40 5.75 -0.18
C ILE A 84 -8.47 5.21 -1.60
N TYR A 85 -7.99 3.99 -1.76
CA TYR A 85 -7.94 3.30 -3.04
C TYR A 85 -8.61 1.93 -2.91
N PRO A 86 -9.31 1.48 -3.95
CA PRO A 86 -9.85 0.12 -4.01
C PRO A 86 -8.69 -0.87 -4.22
N GLU A 87 -8.35 -1.65 -3.19
CA GLU A 87 -7.23 -2.61 -3.30
C GLU A 87 -7.61 -3.77 -4.25
N GLU A 88 -8.89 -4.12 -4.31
CA GLU A 88 -9.43 -5.12 -5.25
C GLU A 88 -9.39 -4.67 -6.72
N ALA A 89 -9.06 -3.41 -7.03
CA ALA A 89 -8.83 -2.98 -8.41
C ALA A 89 -7.56 -3.60 -9.03
N LYS A 90 -6.72 -4.22 -8.20
CA LYS A 90 -5.42 -4.78 -8.59
C LYS A 90 -5.52 -6.28 -8.87
N ILE A 91 -4.48 -6.85 -9.46
CA ILE A 91 -4.33 -8.29 -9.64
C ILE A 91 -3.80 -8.90 -8.34
N SER A 92 -4.53 -9.87 -7.80
CA SER A 92 -4.12 -10.62 -6.62
C SER A 92 -2.97 -11.55 -6.93
N LEU A 93 -1.82 -11.36 -6.26
CA LEU A 93 -0.67 -12.24 -6.37
C LEU A 93 -1.03 -13.70 -6.01
N PRO A 94 -1.75 -13.98 -4.91
CA PRO A 94 -2.24 -15.33 -4.58
C PRO A 94 -3.04 -16.03 -5.69
N LEU A 95 -3.78 -15.28 -6.51
CA LEU A 95 -4.65 -15.85 -7.55
C LEU A 95 -4.09 -15.71 -8.98
N ALA A 96 -3.04 -14.92 -9.17
CA ALA A 96 -2.44 -14.68 -10.48
C ALA A 96 -1.76 -15.94 -11.04
N ASN A 97 -1.67 -16.00 -12.38
CA ASN A 97 -0.87 -16.97 -13.11
C ASN A 97 0.24 -16.25 -13.90
N SER A 98 1.20 -17.02 -14.43
CA SER A 98 2.33 -16.47 -15.19
C SER A 98 1.89 -15.68 -16.42
N GLU A 99 0.82 -16.11 -17.10
CA GLU A 99 0.31 -15.43 -18.29
C GLU A 99 -0.24 -14.03 -17.98
N ILE A 100 -1.02 -13.89 -16.91
CA ILE A 100 -1.57 -12.62 -16.44
C ILE A 100 -0.44 -11.68 -16.03
N LEU A 101 0.53 -12.18 -15.25
CA LEU A 101 1.68 -11.38 -14.81
C LEU A 101 2.56 -10.93 -15.98
N LYS A 102 2.83 -11.83 -16.94
CA LYS A 102 3.53 -11.50 -18.18
C LYS A 102 2.80 -10.42 -18.96
N SER A 103 1.49 -10.59 -19.17
CA SER A 103 0.65 -9.64 -19.91
C SER A 103 0.67 -8.26 -19.25
N LEU A 104 0.51 -8.19 -17.92
CA LEU A 104 0.62 -6.95 -17.17
C LEU A 104 1.98 -6.28 -17.38
N MET A 105 3.08 -7.02 -17.20
CA MET A 105 4.44 -6.48 -17.37
C MET A 105 4.68 -5.92 -18.77
N MET A 106 4.24 -6.63 -19.82
CA MET A 106 4.35 -6.15 -21.19
C MET A 106 3.57 -4.84 -21.40
N ARG A 107 2.37 -4.71 -20.81
CA ARG A 107 1.58 -3.47 -20.87
C ARG A 107 2.21 -2.31 -20.09
N LEU A 108 3.03 -2.60 -19.10
CA LEU A 108 3.84 -1.60 -18.36
C LEU A 108 5.19 -1.29 -19.06
N GLY A 109 5.39 -1.81 -20.27
CA GLY A 109 6.57 -1.56 -21.09
C GLY A 109 7.81 -2.34 -20.65
N VAL A 110 7.63 -3.48 -19.97
CA VAL A 110 8.72 -4.44 -19.72
C VAL A 110 8.94 -5.26 -20.99
N GLU A 111 10.19 -5.44 -21.40
CA GLU A 111 10.56 -6.27 -22.55
C GLU A 111 9.98 -7.68 -22.44
N GLU A 112 9.43 -8.23 -23.53
CA GLU A 112 8.72 -9.51 -23.53
C GLU A 112 9.55 -10.66 -22.92
N LYS A 113 10.81 -10.81 -23.34
CA LYS A 113 11.71 -11.84 -22.81
C LYS A 113 11.86 -11.72 -21.29
N ARG A 114 12.03 -10.49 -20.80
CA ARG A 114 12.14 -10.20 -19.37
C ARG A 114 10.83 -10.41 -18.63
N ALA A 115 9.69 -10.06 -19.22
CA ALA A 115 8.37 -10.29 -18.63
C ALA A 115 8.06 -11.79 -18.50
N VAL A 116 8.49 -12.60 -19.46
CA VAL A 116 8.38 -14.08 -19.38
C VAL A 116 9.21 -14.60 -18.21
N GLU A 117 10.49 -14.23 -18.14
CA GLU A 117 11.39 -14.69 -17.08
C GLU A 117 10.92 -14.24 -15.68
N LEU A 118 10.61 -12.95 -15.53
CA LEU A 118 10.19 -12.41 -14.24
C LEU A 118 8.84 -12.97 -13.80
N SER A 119 7.91 -13.26 -14.72
CA SER A 119 6.62 -13.88 -14.34
C SER A 119 6.83 -15.29 -13.80
N GLN A 120 7.74 -16.07 -14.39
CA GLN A 120 8.13 -17.39 -13.88
C GLN A 120 8.81 -17.29 -12.52
N ASN A 121 9.72 -16.32 -12.34
CA ASN A 121 10.41 -16.11 -11.06
C ASN A 121 9.42 -15.70 -9.96
N ILE A 122 8.42 -14.86 -10.26
CA ILE A 122 7.34 -14.54 -9.33
C ILE A 122 6.53 -15.79 -8.99
N MET A 123 6.12 -16.59 -9.99
CA MET A 123 5.38 -17.83 -9.72
C MET A 123 6.19 -18.82 -8.89
N ALA A 124 7.50 -18.94 -9.13
CA ALA A 124 8.40 -19.77 -8.32
C ALA A 124 8.52 -19.22 -6.88
N PHE A 125 8.66 -17.91 -6.71
CA PHE A 125 8.69 -17.27 -5.39
C PHE A 125 7.42 -17.55 -4.58
N LEU A 126 6.27 -17.61 -5.24
CA LEU A 126 4.96 -17.94 -4.66
C LEU A 126 4.75 -19.45 -4.43
N GLY A 127 5.76 -20.29 -4.69
CA GLY A 127 5.67 -21.75 -4.60
C GLY A 127 4.78 -22.41 -5.66
N ARG A 128 4.46 -21.70 -6.74
CA ARG A 128 3.60 -22.14 -7.86
C ARG A 128 4.39 -22.34 -9.16
N GLY A 129 5.66 -22.69 -9.03
CA GLY A 129 6.57 -22.86 -10.15
C GLY A 129 7.78 -23.71 -9.79
N VAL A 130 8.78 -23.66 -10.66
CA VAL A 130 10.03 -24.39 -10.49
C VAL A 130 11.11 -23.41 -10.03
N SER A 131 11.86 -23.79 -9.00
CA SER A 131 13.01 -23.05 -8.50
C SER A 131 14.13 -23.01 -9.55
N LYS A 132 15.14 -22.17 -9.33
CA LYS A 132 16.37 -22.15 -10.15
C LYS A 132 17.09 -23.51 -10.16
N GLN A 133 16.92 -24.32 -9.12
CA GLN A 133 17.51 -25.66 -9.03
C GLN A 133 16.69 -26.73 -9.78
N GLY A 134 15.61 -26.36 -10.46
CA GLY A 134 14.76 -27.32 -11.19
C GLY A 134 13.80 -28.10 -10.29
N THR A 135 13.68 -27.73 -9.01
CA THR A 135 12.78 -28.38 -8.04
C THR A 135 11.49 -27.58 -7.85
N PRO A 136 10.36 -28.20 -7.46
CA PRO A 136 9.18 -27.45 -7.05
C PRO A 136 9.55 -26.45 -5.95
N ALA A 137 9.19 -25.19 -6.15
CA ALA A 137 9.47 -24.16 -5.16
C ALA A 137 8.58 -24.34 -3.91
N PRO A 138 9.11 -24.11 -2.70
CA PRO A 138 8.30 -24.24 -1.49
C PRO A 138 7.18 -23.20 -1.47
N TYR A 139 6.01 -23.60 -0.98
CA TYR A 139 4.87 -22.69 -0.81
C TYR A 139 5.24 -21.52 0.10
N ARG A 140 4.91 -20.31 -0.33
CA ARG A 140 5.14 -19.08 0.43
C ARG A 140 3.96 -18.13 0.26
N ASP A 141 3.35 -17.78 1.38
CA ASP A 141 2.39 -16.68 1.45
C ASP A 141 3.11 -15.34 1.27
N VAL A 142 2.44 -14.40 0.59
CA VAL A 142 2.93 -13.03 0.45
C VAL A 142 2.14 -12.15 1.40
N PHE A 143 2.85 -11.57 2.37
CA PHE A 143 2.25 -10.67 3.34
C PHE A 143 2.27 -9.23 2.82
N SER A 144 3.35 -8.86 2.12
CA SER A 144 3.52 -7.52 1.57
C SER A 144 3.83 -7.51 0.08
N ILE A 145 3.36 -6.48 -0.62
CA ILE A 145 3.81 -6.23 -2.00
C ILE A 145 5.32 -5.98 -2.07
N THR A 146 5.92 -5.43 -1.02
CA THR A 146 7.37 -5.15 -0.92
C THR A 146 8.22 -6.42 -0.99
N GLU A 147 7.67 -7.59 -0.66
CA GLU A 147 8.37 -8.87 -0.76
C GLU A 147 8.74 -9.23 -2.20
N LEU A 148 8.14 -8.57 -3.20
CA LEU A 148 8.55 -8.72 -4.59
C LEU A 148 10.01 -8.31 -4.84
N PHE A 149 10.62 -7.49 -3.99
CA PHE A 149 12.06 -7.20 -4.07
C PHE A 149 12.94 -8.43 -3.84
N TYR A 150 12.41 -9.48 -3.19
CA TYR A 150 13.13 -10.74 -3.00
C TYR A 150 13.02 -11.68 -4.22
N VAL A 151 12.25 -11.30 -5.24
CA VAL A 151 12.14 -12.07 -6.47
C VAL A 151 13.39 -11.85 -7.32
N ASP A 152 13.99 -12.96 -7.74
CA ASP A 152 15.14 -12.94 -8.63
C ASP A 152 14.86 -12.18 -9.93
N GLY A 153 15.72 -11.20 -10.25
CA GLY A 153 15.58 -10.36 -11.45
C GLY A 153 14.65 -9.15 -11.30
N MET A 154 14.05 -8.96 -10.11
CA MET A 154 13.29 -7.75 -9.80
C MET A 154 14.23 -6.57 -9.60
N ASP A 155 14.08 -5.52 -10.41
CA ASP A 155 14.74 -4.24 -10.19
C ASP A 155 13.75 -3.19 -9.66
N ARG A 156 14.29 -2.10 -9.13
CA ARG A 156 13.51 -1.02 -8.53
C ARG A 156 12.51 -0.40 -9.51
N ASN A 157 12.90 -0.17 -10.76
CA ASN A 157 12.03 0.44 -11.77
C ASN A 157 10.84 -0.46 -12.10
N THR A 158 11.08 -1.77 -12.22
CA THR A 158 10.07 -2.78 -12.51
C THR A 158 9.12 -2.95 -11.31
N TYR A 159 9.68 -2.99 -10.10
CA TYR A 159 8.90 -3.00 -8.86
C TYR A 159 7.99 -1.78 -8.75
N GLU A 160 8.53 -0.57 -8.95
CA GLU A 160 7.78 0.69 -8.83
C GLU A 160 6.61 0.76 -9.81
N LYS A 161 6.78 0.17 -11.00
CA LYS A 161 5.69 -0.01 -11.97
C LYS A 161 4.65 -1.02 -11.48
N LEU A 162 5.07 -2.19 -10.99
CA LEU A 162 4.18 -3.30 -10.65
C LEU A 162 3.38 -3.08 -9.36
N GLN A 163 3.96 -2.45 -8.33
CA GLN A 163 3.33 -2.32 -7.01
C GLN A 163 1.96 -1.61 -7.05
N ASN A 164 1.72 -0.79 -8.06
CA ASN A 164 0.46 -0.07 -8.24
C ASN A 164 -0.67 -0.94 -8.81
N TYR A 165 -0.35 -2.11 -9.37
CA TYR A 165 -1.28 -2.98 -10.08
C TYR A 165 -1.40 -4.38 -9.48
N LEU A 166 -0.62 -4.67 -8.44
CA LEU A 166 -0.60 -5.95 -7.75
C LEU A 166 -0.99 -5.79 -6.28
N THR A 167 -1.64 -6.80 -5.71
CA THR A 167 -1.99 -6.84 -4.29
C THR A 167 -1.61 -8.17 -3.65
N PRO A 168 -1.13 -8.18 -2.39
CA PRO A 168 -0.93 -9.42 -1.64
C PRO A 168 -2.25 -10.06 -1.20
N VAL A 169 -3.38 -9.33 -1.23
CA VAL A 169 -4.68 -9.83 -0.78
C VAL A 169 -5.22 -10.90 -1.73
N ALA A 170 -5.67 -12.02 -1.19
CA ALA A 170 -6.30 -13.12 -1.94
C ALA A 170 -7.77 -12.80 -2.29
N THR A 171 -8.00 -12.04 -3.37
CA THR A 171 -9.33 -11.66 -3.85
C THR A 171 -9.35 -11.54 -5.37
N LEU A 172 -10.51 -11.77 -5.99
CA LEU A 172 -10.70 -11.54 -7.41
C LEU A 172 -10.72 -10.03 -7.71
N THR A 173 -10.35 -9.64 -8.93
CA THR A 173 -10.26 -8.23 -9.28
C THR A 173 -11.66 -7.60 -9.41
N ASN A 174 -11.91 -6.48 -8.75
CA ASN A 174 -13.15 -5.73 -8.90
C ASN A 174 -13.10 -4.89 -10.19
N ILE A 175 -13.89 -5.30 -11.18
CA ILE A 175 -13.90 -4.69 -12.52
C ILE A 175 -14.31 -3.22 -12.49
N ASN A 176 -15.09 -2.78 -11.50
CA ASN A 176 -15.62 -1.41 -11.40
C ASN A 176 -14.55 -0.36 -11.14
N TYR A 177 -13.37 -0.80 -10.67
CA TYR A 177 -12.29 0.08 -10.25
C TYR A 177 -10.94 -0.28 -10.88
N ALA A 178 -10.85 -1.43 -11.56
CA ALA A 178 -9.63 -1.92 -12.16
C ALA A 178 -9.13 -0.96 -13.26
N PRO A 179 -7.84 -0.54 -13.21
CA PRO A 179 -7.29 0.31 -14.25
C PRO A 179 -7.09 -0.48 -15.55
N GLU A 180 -7.07 0.22 -16.69
CA GLU A 180 -6.93 -0.38 -18.01
C GLU A 180 -5.81 -1.45 -18.12
N PRO A 181 -4.57 -1.25 -17.62
CA PRO A 181 -3.53 -2.29 -17.71
C PRO A 181 -3.91 -3.61 -17.02
N VAL A 182 -4.70 -3.55 -15.94
CA VAL A 182 -5.19 -4.73 -15.22
C VAL A 182 -6.28 -5.43 -16.03
N LEU A 183 -7.23 -4.67 -16.59
CA LEU A 183 -8.29 -5.24 -17.43
C LEU A 183 -7.71 -5.98 -18.65
N LEU A 184 -6.73 -5.36 -19.32
CA LEU A 184 -6.04 -5.96 -20.45
C LEU A 184 -5.24 -7.21 -20.04
N ALA A 185 -4.54 -7.15 -18.91
CA ALA A 185 -3.80 -8.29 -18.38
C ALA A 185 -4.70 -9.49 -18.04
N LEU A 186 -5.94 -9.21 -17.59
CA LEU A 186 -6.95 -10.23 -17.31
C LEU A 186 -7.64 -10.77 -18.56
N GLY A 187 -7.33 -10.23 -19.75
CA GLY A 187 -7.70 -10.78 -21.04
C GLY A 187 -8.73 -9.98 -21.82
N LEU A 188 -9.14 -8.79 -21.34
CA LEU A 188 -9.97 -7.89 -22.14
C LEU A 188 -9.14 -7.31 -23.29
N THR A 189 -9.81 -7.02 -24.39
CA THR A 189 -9.27 -6.21 -25.49
C THR A 189 -9.37 -4.73 -25.15
N GLU A 190 -8.65 -3.89 -25.89
CA GLU A 190 -8.67 -2.43 -25.70
C GLU A 190 -10.07 -1.84 -25.93
N SER A 191 -10.83 -2.35 -26.91
CA SER A 191 -12.22 -1.94 -27.12
C SER A 191 -13.12 -2.33 -25.94
N GLU A 192 -12.97 -3.54 -25.41
CA GLU A 192 -13.76 -4.01 -24.27
C GLU A 192 -13.43 -3.25 -22.99
N ALA A 193 -12.14 -2.99 -22.73
CA ALA A 193 -11.71 -2.19 -21.59
C ALA A 193 -12.29 -0.77 -21.64
N LYS A 194 -12.28 -0.13 -22.82
CA LYS A 194 -12.93 1.17 -23.02
C LYS A 194 -14.43 1.12 -22.80
N SER A 195 -15.12 0.10 -23.33
CA SER A 195 -16.56 -0.09 -23.08
C SER A 195 -16.87 -0.28 -21.59
N VAL A 196 -16.01 -0.98 -20.85
CA VAL A 196 -16.13 -1.11 -19.38
C VAL A 196 -16.02 0.25 -18.70
N GLU A 197 -15.00 1.05 -19.06
CA GLU A 197 -14.86 2.40 -18.49
C GLU A 197 -16.04 3.33 -18.79
N GLU A 198 -16.55 3.28 -20.03
CA GLU A 198 -17.72 4.06 -20.44
C GLU A 198 -18.98 3.63 -19.69
N GLN A 199 -19.20 2.32 -19.56
CA GLN A 199 -20.31 1.77 -18.79
C GLN A 199 -20.25 2.20 -17.31
N ILE A 200 -19.06 2.19 -16.70
CA ILE A 200 -18.86 2.65 -15.32
C ILE A 200 -19.14 4.15 -15.18
N LYS A 201 -18.80 4.96 -16.19
CA LYS A 201 -19.09 6.40 -16.21
C LYS A 201 -20.59 6.69 -16.32
N VAL A 202 -21.32 5.92 -17.13
CA VAL A 202 -22.76 6.13 -17.38
C VAL A 202 -23.64 5.52 -16.28
N VAL A 203 -23.40 4.24 -15.94
CA VAL A 203 -24.28 3.46 -15.05
C VAL A 203 -23.74 3.41 -13.62
N GLY A 204 -22.44 3.65 -13.43
CA GLY A 204 -21.82 3.58 -12.12
C GLY A 204 -21.32 2.19 -11.74
N TYR A 205 -21.65 1.13 -12.46
CA TYR A 205 -21.09 -0.21 -12.20
C TYR A 205 -21.28 -1.13 -13.41
N ILE A 206 -20.55 -2.24 -13.40
CA ILE A 206 -20.65 -3.34 -14.34
C ILE A 206 -21.48 -4.45 -13.70
N ASN A 207 -22.52 -4.88 -14.40
CA ASN A 207 -23.24 -6.10 -14.03
C ASN A 207 -22.65 -7.31 -14.81
N PRO A 208 -22.76 -8.54 -14.28
CA PRO A 208 -22.19 -9.72 -14.92
C PRO A 208 -22.78 -10.00 -16.30
N GLU A 209 -24.10 -9.86 -16.46
CA GLU A 209 -24.82 -10.17 -17.71
C GLU A 209 -24.37 -9.29 -18.88
N TRP A 210 -24.18 -8.00 -18.62
CA TRP A 210 -23.68 -7.03 -19.59
C TRP A 210 -22.27 -7.41 -20.04
N LEU A 211 -21.39 -7.78 -19.10
CA LEU A 211 -20.03 -8.17 -19.47
C LEU A 211 -20.03 -9.48 -20.27
N GLN A 212 -20.88 -10.44 -19.91
CA GLN A 212 -21.03 -11.69 -20.66
C GLN A 212 -21.51 -11.43 -22.10
N ASN A 213 -22.47 -10.53 -22.27
CA ASN A 213 -22.96 -10.11 -23.60
C ASN A 213 -21.86 -9.41 -24.41
N LEU A 214 -21.02 -8.59 -23.76
CA LEU A 214 -19.89 -7.93 -24.41
C LEU A 214 -18.83 -8.93 -24.88
N LEU A 215 -18.47 -9.91 -24.04
CA LEU A 215 -17.41 -10.88 -24.32
C LEU A 215 -17.82 -11.96 -25.33
N GLY A 216 -19.11 -12.32 -25.36
CA GLY A 216 -19.65 -13.42 -26.15
C GLY A 216 -19.27 -14.81 -25.62
N PRO A 217 -19.84 -15.90 -26.20
CA PRO A 217 -19.76 -17.25 -25.63
C PRO A 217 -18.35 -17.82 -25.51
N SER A 218 -17.47 -17.50 -26.47
CA SER A 218 -16.11 -18.06 -26.53
C SER A 218 -15.16 -17.52 -25.46
N ARG A 219 -15.52 -16.41 -24.81
CA ARG A 219 -14.67 -15.70 -23.84
C ARG A 219 -15.33 -15.49 -22.48
N LEU A 220 -16.44 -16.20 -22.21
CA LEU A 220 -17.13 -16.18 -20.92
C LEU A 220 -16.22 -16.52 -19.73
N TYR A 221 -15.19 -17.36 -19.92
CA TYR A 221 -14.26 -17.69 -18.84
C TYR A 221 -13.51 -16.46 -18.27
N ILE A 222 -13.39 -15.38 -19.04
CA ILE A 222 -12.77 -14.12 -18.58
C ILE A 222 -13.63 -13.47 -17.50
N SER A 223 -14.97 -13.59 -17.59
CA SER A 223 -15.89 -13.02 -16.61
C SER A 223 -15.73 -13.66 -15.22
N LEU A 224 -15.18 -14.86 -15.13
CA LEU A 224 -14.92 -15.57 -13.87
C LEU A 224 -13.72 -14.99 -13.09
N ARG A 225 -12.93 -14.10 -13.71
CA ARG A 225 -11.77 -13.46 -13.08
C ARG A 225 -12.13 -12.21 -12.28
N PHE A 226 -13.38 -11.80 -12.31
CA PHE A 226 -13.84 -10.52 -11.74
C PHE A 226 -14.85 -10.69 -10.62
N VAL A 227 -14.83 -9.74 -9.69
CA VAL A 227 -15.94 -9.42 -8.78
C VAL A 227 -16.72 -8.24 -9.35
N TYR A 228 -18.04 -8.28 -9.20
CA TYR A 228 -18.98 -7.30 -9.74
C TYR A 228 -19.63 -6.43 -8.65
N THR A 229 -19.10 -6.48 -7.42
CA THR A 229 -19.66 -5.72 -6.30
C THR A 229 -19.41 -4.23 -6.52
N PRO A 230 -20.44 -3.37 -6.35
CA PRO A 230 -20.27 -1.92 -6.47
C PRO A 230 -19.27 -1.35 -5.46
N LEU A 231 -19.13 -2.00 -4.30
CA LEU A 231 -18.19 -1.64 -3.25
C LEU A 231 -17.08 -2.68 -3.13
N PRO A 232 -15.80 -2.24 -2.98
CA PRO A 232 -14.71 -3.14 -2.64
C PRO A 232 -14.86 -3.74 -1.23
N MET A 233 -14.35 -4.94 -1.04
CA MET A 233 -14.15 -5.52 0.30
C MET A 233 -12.83 -5.10 0.95
N TYR A 234 -11.83 -4.74 0.15
CA TYR A 234 -10.51 -4.32 0.64
C TYR A 234 -10.12 -2.95 0.10
N TYR A 235 -9.60 -2.11 0.99
CA TYR A 235 -9.22 -0.73 0.73
C TYR A 235 -7.77 -0.53 1.13
N ARG A 236 -6.99 0.14 0.30
CA ARG A 236 -5.71 0.70 0.70
C ARG A 236 -5.94 2.14 1.15
N VAL A 237 -5.52 2.44 2.38
CA VAL A 237 -5.72 3.74 2.98
C VAL A 237 -4.37 4.33 3.35
N LYS A 238 -3.99 5.44 2.68
CA LYS A 238 -2.80 6.22 3.00
C LYS A 238 -3.21 7.38 3.89
N VAL A 239 -2.69 7.43 5.11
CA VAL A 239 -2.91 8.53 6.04
C VAL A 239 -1.64 9.37 6.10
N VAL A 240 -1.73 10.62 5.66
CA VAL A 240 -0.61 11.56 5.64
C VAL A 240 -0.88 12.66 6.66
N LYS A 241 -0.05 12.75 7.69
CA LYS A 241 0.05 13.92 8.56
C LYS A 241 0.94 14.94 7.87
N TYR A 242 0.45 16.16 7.67
CA TYR A 242 1.23 17.22 7.00
C TYR A 242 1.52 18.42 7.90
N GLU A 243 0.88 18.51 9.06
CA GLU A 243 1.21 19.46 10.11
C GLU A 243 1.10 18.78 11.48
N PRO A 244 2.01 19.09 12.44
CA PRO A 244 3.09 20.09 12.35
C PRO A 244 4.34 19.63 11.55
N TYR A 245 4.43 18.34 11.21
CA TYR A 245 5.49 17.77 10.38
C TYR A 245 4.92 16.64 9.51
N TYR A 246 5.69 16.23 8.50
CA TYR A 246 5.28 15.20 7.55
C TYR A 246 5.52 13.80 8.12
N ASP A 247 4.47 13.00 8.23
CA ASP A 247 4.55 11.55 8.39
C ASP A 247 3.47 10.88 7.56
N GLU A 248 3.69 9.63 7.15
CA GLU A 248 2.68 8.85 6.46
C GLU A 248 2.65 7.39 6.90
N MET A 249 1.48 6.78 6.77
CA MET A 249 1.28 5.34 6.95
C MET A 249 0.28 4.81 5.94
N ASP A 250 0.54 3.60 5.47
CA ASP A 250 -0.32 2.88 4.56
C ASP A 250 -0.94 1.66 5.24
N PHE A 251 -2.24 1.50 5.06
CA PHE A 251 -3.01 0.41 5.65
C PHE A 251 -3.77 -0.36 4.58
N ILE A 252 -3.95 -1.66 4.79
CA ILE A 252 -4.99 -2.43 4.11
C ILE A 252 -6.12 -2.66 5.10
N VAL A 253 -7.31 -2.15 4.77
CA VAL A 253 -8.48 -2.16 5.64
C VAL A 253 -9.64 -2.87 4.94
N THR A 254 -10.32 -3.76 5.66
CA THR A 254 -11.50 -4.46 5.14
C THR A 254 -12.74 -3.57 5.20
N SER A 255 -13.78 -3.93 4.47
CA SER A 255 -15.09 -3.28 4.54
C SER A 255 -15.74 -3.37 5.93
N TYR A 256 -15.25 -4.24 6.81
CA TYR A 256 -15.75 -4.37 8.19
C TYR A 256 -14.92 -3.57 9.20
N GLY A 257 -13.90 -2.83 8.73
CA GLY A 257 -13.04 -2.00 9.57
C GLY A 257 -11.86 -2.74 10.20
N GLU A 258 -11.55 -3.96 9.77
CA GLU A 258 -10.36 -4.68 10.22
C GLU A 258 -9.13 -4.21 9.45
N VAL A 259 -8.03 -3.97 10.16
CA VAL A 259 -6.74 -3.57 9.56
C VAL A 259 -5.89 -4.82 9.44
N LEU A 260 -5.65 -5.25 8.20
CA LEU A 260 -4.90 -6.47 7.88
C LEU A 260 -3.40 -6.23 7.88
N ASP A 261 -3.00 -5.01 7.53
CA ASP A 261 -1.61 -4.68 7.30
C ASP A 261 -1.35 -3.20 7.54
N ALA A 262 -0.16 -2.86 8.02
CA ALA A 262 0.26 -1.50 8.34
C ALA A 262 1.75 -1.33 8.02
N TRP A 263 2.04 -0.42 7.09
CA TRP A 263 3.41 -0.07 6.71
C TRP A 263 3.65 1.42 6.96
N GLN A 264 4.87 1.73 7.38
CA GLN A 264 5.39 3.08 7.44
C GLN A 264 6.45 3.19 6.33
N GLU A 265 6.22 4.09 5.35
CA GLU A 265 7.20 4.42 4.31
C GLU A 265 8.26 5.40 4.85
#